data_AF-A0A023GDS0-F1
#
_entry.id   AF-A0A023GDS0-F1
#
_cell.length_a   1.000
_cell.length_b   1.000
_cell.length_c   1.000
_cell.angle_alpha   90.00
_cell.angle_beta   90.00
_cell.angle_gamma   90.00
#
_symmetry.space_group_name_H-M   'P 1'
#
loop_
_entity.id
_entity.type
_entity.pdbx_description
1 polymer ?
#
loop_
_entity_poly.entity_id
_entity_poly.type
_entity_poly.pdbx_seq_one_letter_code
_entity_poly.pdbx_strand_id
1 'polypeptide(L)'
;MQSCGWYGTLLRIILLLILLALPSASDCKWEELEDLEHTFTTGDSRRAGVNRKDVYGEGETAPYKCSDGYLPSSSSPPSDVATCRNGKWERPPNSPLRCNPKNCGHPNRDGSFANGHLNQHVFSFPREVNFTCNRGYHLVSQDGTPWESYYRFYCQADGTWSYPTPKCVEVICPQPNPIANGQINVGTRREN
;
A
#
# COMPACT_ATOMS: atom_id res chain seq x y z
N MET A 1 -4.32 51.54 21.13
CA MET A 1 -4.94 50.55 20.22
C MET A 1 -4.59 50.90 18.77
N GLN A 2 -3.39 50.54 18.27
CA GLN A 2 -3.02 50.73 16.84
C GLN A 2 -2.00 49.69 16.33
N SER A 3 -1.91 48.49 16.93
CA SER A 3 -0.95 47.47 16.46
C SER A 3 -1.56 46.40 15.53
N CYS A 4 -2.88 46.17 15.54
CA CYS A 4 -3.49 45.09 14.74
C CYS A 4 -3.46 45.32 13.21
N GLY A 5 -3.42 46.58 12.76
CA GLY A 5 -3.39 46.89 11.33
C GLY A 5 -2.11 46.42 10.63
N TRP A 6 -0.97 46.51 11.33
CA TRP A 6 0.34 46.25 10.73
C TRP A 6 0.60 44.75 10.62
N TYR A 7 0.15 43.94 11.58
CA TYR A 7 0.23 42.48 11.50
C TYR A 7 -0.68 41.91 10.39
N GLY A 8 -1.86 42.49 10.17
CA GLY A 8 -2.74 42.09 9.07
C GLY A 8 -2.13 42.41 7.70
N THR A 9 -1.54 43.59 7.56
CA THR A 9 -0.85 44.00 6.32
C THR A 9 0.43 43.17 6.12
N LEU A 10 1.21 42.90 7.17
CA LEU A 10 2.38 42.02 7.12
C LEU A 10 2.00 40.58 6.74
N LEU A 11 0.93 40.01 7.32
CA LEU A 11 0.48 38.66 6.99
C LEU A 11 0.02 38.56 5.53
N ARG A 12 -0.68 39.58 5.01
CA ARG A 12 -1.06 39.66 3.59
C ARG A 12 0.16 39.80 2.67
N ILE A 13 1.15 40.61 3.06
CA ILE A 13 2.41 40.74 2.30
C ILE A 13 3.16 39.41 2.31
N ILE A 14 3.27 38.72 3.46
CA ILE A 14 3.93 37.42 3.58
C ILE A 14 3.20 36.37 2.73
N LEU A 15 1.87 36.31 2.76
CA LEU A 15 1.07 35.41 1.91
C LEU A 15 1.25 35.70 0.41
N LEU A 16 1.30 36.98 0.02
CA LEU A 16 1.57 37.36 -1.37
C LEU A 16 2.99 37.00 -1.80
N LEU A 17 3.98 37.19 -0.92
CA LEU A 17 5.37 36.78 -1.19
C LEU A 17 5.50 35.26 -1.29
N ILE A 18 4.79 34.49 -0.47
CA ILE A 18 4.75 33.02 -0.58
C ILE A 18 4.09 32.60 -1.89
N LEU A 19 2.97 33.21 -2.29
CA LEU A 19 2.31 32.92 -3.56
C LEU A 19 3.16 33.30 -4.79
N LEU A 20 4.01 34.33 -4.68
CA LEU A 20 4.97 34.72 -5.71
C LEU A 20 6.26 33.88 -5.70
N ALA A 21 6.59 33.25 -4.57
CA ALA A 21 7.75 32.36 -4.41
C ALA A 21 7.41 30.88 -4.60
N LEU A 22 6.13 30.51 -4.67
CA LEU A 22 5.72 29.22 -5.23
C LEU A 22 6.11 29.26 -6.71
N PRO A 23 7.09 28.46 -7.15
CA PRO A 23 7.34 28.32 -8.57
C PRO A 23 6.00 27.92 -9.19
N SER A 24 5.51 28.76 -10.11
CA SER A 24 4.42 28.40 -11.00
C SER A 24 4.67 26.98 -11.48
N ALA A 25 3.67 26.11 -11.36
CA ALA A 25 3.70 24.72 -11.82
C ALA A 25 3.91 24.57 -13.36
N SER A 26 4.34 25.64 -14.02
CA SER A 26 4.73 25.74 -15.43
C SER A 26 6.22 25.50 -15.68
N ASP A 27 7.07 25.41 -14.63
CA ASP A 27 8.48 25.01 -14.76
C ASP A 27 8.72 23.57 -14.24
N CYS A 28 7.79 22.65 -14.50
CA CYS A 28 8.16 21.24 -14.65
C CYS A 28 8.96 21.10 -15.95
N LYS A 29 10.24 21.51 -15.91
CA LYS A 29 11.22 21.21 -16.96
C LYS A 29 11.42 19.70 -16.97
N TRP A 30 10.82 19.04 -17.95
CA TRP A 30 10.85 17.60 -18.18
C TRP A 30 12.16 17.12 -18.84
N GLU A 31 13.19 17.97 -18.87
CA GLU A 31 14.47 17.74 -19.56
C GLU A 31 15.62 17.28 -18.62
N GLU A 32 15.30 16.83 -17.40
CA GLU A 32 16.24 16.17 -16.48
C GLU A 32 15.72 14.79 -16.01
N LEU A 33 14.93 14.13 -16.87
CA LEU A 33 14.57 12.70 -16.76
C LEU A 33 15.11 11.88 -17.96
N GLU A 34 16.12 12.39 -18.67
CA GLU A 34 16.85 11.61 -19.69
C GLU A 34 17.75 10.51 -19.10
N ASP A 35 17.86 10.37 -17.76
CA ASP A 35 18.56 9.24 -17.12
C ASP A 35 17.67 8.00 -16.84
N LEU A 36 16.44 7.93 -17.37
CA LEU A 36 15.66 6.67 -17.42
C LEU A 36 15.43 6.13 -18.83
N GLU A 37 15.87 6.86 -19.86
CA GLU A 37 16.04 6.35 -21.22
C GLU A 37 17.52 6.35 -21.61
N HIS A 38 18.38 5.77 -20.78
CA HIS A 38 19.69 5.34 -21.25
C HIS A 38 19.83 3.82 -21.28
N THR A 39 20.01 3.38 -22.53
CA THR A 39 20.86 2.27 -22.95
C THR A 39 20.26 0.87 -22.87
N PHE A 40 19.37 0.65 -23.83
CA PHE A 40 19.40 -0.49 -24.74
C PHE A 40 20.79 -0.63 -25.43
N THR A 41 21.87 -0.81 -24.68
CA THR A 41 23.18 -1.25 -25.17
C THR A 41 23.84 -2.06 -24.08
N THR A 42 23.87 -3.37 -24.29
CA THR A 42 24.88 -4.32 -23.79
C THR A 42 25.73 -3.85 -22.60
N GLY A 43 25.33 -4.28 -21.39
CA GLY A 43 26.24 -4.43 -20.26
C GLY A 43 26.09 -3.42 -19.12
N ASP A 44 25.05 -3.56 -18.30
CA ASP A 44 25.19 -3.27 -16.86
C ASP A 44 24.41 -4.29 -16.03
N SER A 45 25.15 -5.16 -15.35
CA SER A 45 24.66 -6.12 -14.37
C SER A 45 25.21 -5.71 -13.02
N ARG A 46 24.34 -5.18 -12.16
CA ARG A 46 24.41 -5.45 -10.71
C ARG A 46 23.08 -5.20 -9.99
N ARG A 47 22.01 -5.82 -10.51
CA ARG A 47 20.99 -6.48 -9.67
C ARG A 47 21.46 -7.93 -9.51
N ALA A 48 21.54 -8.44 -8.29
CA ALA A 48 22.12 -9.76 -8.01
C ALA A 48 21.69 -10.84 -9.02
N GLY A 49 22.65 -11.28 -9.85
CA GLY A 49 22.68 -12.62 -10.46
C GLY A 49 21.65 -13.01 -11.53
N VAL A 50 21.03 -12.09 -12.27
CA VAL A 50 20.18 -12.49 -13.41
C VAL A 50 20.96 -12.38 -14.71
N ASN A 51 21.51 -13.50 -15.18
CA ASN A 51 22.14 -13.60 -16.50
C ASN A 51 21.02 -13.57 -17.57
N ARG A 52 20.63 -12.36 -17.99
CA ARG A 52 19.57 -12.16 -18.99
C ARG A 52 20.14 -12.49 -20.37
N LYS A 53 19.63 -13.56 -20.97
CA LYS A 53 19.91 -13.90 -22.36
C LYS A 53 18.92 -13.15 -23.23
N ASP A 54 19.43 -12.26 -24.09
CA ASP A 54 18.58 -11.38 -24.91
C ASP A 54 18.36 -11.93 -26.33
N VAL A 55 19.13 -12.95 -26.74
CA VAL A 55 19.07 -13.56 -28.08
C VAL A 55 18.94 -15.07 -27.94
N TYR A 56 17.99 -15.66 -28.66
CA TYR A 56 17.72 -17.10 -28.65
C TYR A 56 17.81 -17.68 -30.07
N GLY A 57 18.57 -18.76 -30.22
CA GLY A 57 18.73 -19.51 -31.47
C GLY A 57 17.58 -20.48 -31.74
N GLU A 58 17.54 -21.02 -32.96
CA GLU A 58 16.62 -22.08 -33.36
C GLU A 58 16.73 -23.30 -32.42
N GLY A 59 15.59 -23.79 -31.93
CA GLY A 59 15.52 -24.91 -31.00
C GLY A 59 15.83 -24.56 -29.54
N GLU A 60 16.27 -23.34 -29.23
CA GLU A 60 16.49 -22.92 -27.85
C GLU A 60 15.18 -22.67 -27.11
N THR A 61 15.22 -22.80 -25.79
CA THR A 61 14.05 -22.68 -24.92
C THR A 61 14.15 -21.53 -23.93
N ALA A 62 13.00 -20.94 -23.63
CA ALA A 62 12.86 -19.92 -22.61
C ALA A 62 11.77 -20.36 -21.61
N PRO A 63 12.03 -20.28 -20.29
CA PRO A 63 11.06 -20.68 -19.29
C PRO A 63 9.98 -19.61 -19.07
N TYR A 64 8.73 -20.05 -18.98
CA TYR A 64 7.62 -19.30 -18.41
C TYR A 64 7.52 -19.58 -16.93
N LYS A 65 7.45 -18.52 -16.14
CA LYS A 65 7.12 -18.55 -14.71
C LYS A 65 5.99 -17.59 -14.43
N CYS A 66 5.24 -17.85 -13.34
CA CYS A 66 4.25 -16.90 -12.87
C CYS A 66 4.94 -15.59 -12.44
N SER A 67 4.24 -14.47 -12.66
CA SER A 67 4.68 -13.16 -12.17
C SER A 67 4.63 -13.10 -10.64
N ASP A 68 5.33 -12.13 -10.05
CA ASP A 68 5.27 -11.87 -8.61
C ASP A 68 3.82 -11.64 -8.17
N GLY A 69 3.46 -12.16 -6.99
CA GLY A 69 2.08 -12.17 -6.51
C GLY A 69 1.21 -13.31 -7.04
N TYR A 70 1.73 -14.17 -7.92
CA TYR A 70 1.03 -15.35 -8.44
C TYR A 70 1.82 -16.64 -8.20
N LEU A 71 1.11 -17.76 -8.16
CA LEU A 71 1.65 -19.11 -8.04
C LEU A 71 1.03 -20.02 -9.10
N PRO A 72 1.76 -21.05 -9.56
CA PRO A 72 1.18 -22.12 -10.35
C PRO A 72 -0.02 -22.75 -9.63
N SER A 73 -1.07 -23.06 -10.39
CA SER A 73 -2.24 -23.78 -9.89
C SER A 73 -1.80 -25.16 -9.39
N SER A 74 -2.52 -25.74 -8.44
CA SER A 74 -2.18 -27.06 -7.87
C SER A 74 -2.13 -28.19 -8.91
N SER A 75 -2.85 -28.05 -10.02
CA SER A 75 -2.87 -28.97 -11.16
C SER A 75 -1.87 -28.62 -12.27
N SER A 76 -1.08 -27.56 -12.11
CA SER A 76 -0.11 -27.08 -13.10
C SER A 76 1.33 -27.37 -12.65
N PRO A 77 2.27 -27.59 -13.60
CA PRO A 77 3.69 -27.63 -13.28
C PRO A 77 4.18 -26.27 -12.79
N PRO A 78 5.33 -26.21 -12.08
CA PRO A 78 5.85 -24.97 -11.51
C PRO A 78 6.30 -23.93 -12.54
N SER A 79 6.63 -24.39 -13.74
CA SER A 79 7.03 -23.57 -14.88
C SER A 79 6.65 -24.28 -16.17
N ASP A 80 6.65 -23.53 -17.27
CA ASP A 80 6.50 -24.06 -18.63
C ASP A 80 7.64 -23.54 -19.51
N VAL A 81 7.74 -23.99 -20.76
CA VAL A 81 8.79 -23.53 -21.68
C VAL A 81 8.18 -23.20 -23.05
N ALA A 82 8.72 -22.18 -23.71
CA ALA A 82 8.57 -22.06 -25.16
C ALA A 82 9.87 -22.42 -25.85
N THR A 83 9.75 -22.91 -27.08
CA THR A 83 10.86 -23.18 -27.98
C THR A 83 10.84 -22.17 -29.11
N CYS A 84 12.00 -21.61 -29.44
CA CYS A 84 12.14 -20.78 -30.64
C CYS A 84 12.18 -21.69 -31.87
N ARG A 85 11.19 -21.56 -32.76
CA ARG A 85 11.14 -22.27 -34.04
C ARG A 85 10.79 -21.30 -35.15
N ASN A 86 11.58 -21.31 -36.21
CA ASN A 86 11.40 -20.43 -37.38
C ASN A 86 11.23 -18.95 -36.98
N GLY A 87 12.00 -18.50 -35.98
CA GLY A 87 11.93 -17.12 -35.46
C GLY A 87 10.68 -16.78 -34.66
N LYS A 88 9.86 -17.77 -34.26
CA LYS A 88 8.67 -17.60 -33.41
C LYS A 88 8.78 -18.45 -32.15
N TRP A 89 8.19 -17.96 -31.07
CA TRP A 89 8.06 -18.72 -29.84
C TRP A 89 6.84 -19.63 -29.89
N GLU A 90 7.08 -20.93 -29.83
CA GLU A 90 6.04 -21.94 -29.77
C GLU A 90 5.93 -22.52 -28.36
N ARG A 91 4.72 -22.51 -27.80
CA ARG A 91 4.40 -23.22 -26.54
C ARG A 91 3.87 -24.63 -26.84
N PRO A 92 4.03 -25.59 -25.91
CA PRO A 92 3.41 -26.91 -26.02
C PRO A 92 1.88 -26.78 -26.24
N PRO A 93 1.27 -27.58 -27.14
CA PRO A 93 -0.16 -27.50 -27.47
C PRO A 93 -1.11 -27.66 -26.28
N ASN A 94 -0.64 -28.31 -25.21
CA ASN A 94 -1.36 -28.51 -23.95
C ASN A 94 -0.62 -27.87 -22.76
N SER A 95 0.04 -26.72 -22.99
CA SER A 95 0.72 -25.92 -21.97
C SER A 95 -0.17 -25.76 -20.72
N PRO A 96 0.15 -26.44 -19.61
CA PRO A 96 -0.76 -26.56 -18.48
C PRO A 96 -0.55 -25.47 -17.42
N LEU A 97 0.42 -24.56 -17.60
CA LEU A 97 0.74 -23.54 -16.60
C LEU A 97 -0.39 -22.53 -16.46
N ARG A 98 -1.05 -22.57 -15.31
CA ARG A 98 -2.10 -21.62 -14.90
C ARG A 98 -1.65 -20.92 -13.65
N CYS A 99 -1.57 -19.59 -13.67
CA CYS A 99 -1.13 -18.80 -12.53
C CYS A 99 -2.31 -18.23 -11.75
N ASN A 100 -2.41 -18.56 -10.46
CA ASN A 100 -3.42 -18.05 -9.54
C ASN A 100 -2.80 -17.04 -8.58
N PRO A 101 -3.56 -16.04 -8.11
CA PRO A 101 -3.03 -15.06 -7.17
C PRO A 101 -2.69 -15.71 -5.83
N LYS A 102 -1.58 -15.27 -5.22
CA LYS A 102 -1.20 -15.67 -3.86
C LYS A 102 -2.29 -15.25 -2.88
N ASN A 103 -2.58 -16.12 -1.94
CA ASN A 103 -3.57 -15.86 -0.89
C ASN A 103 -2.85 -15.42 0.39
N CYS A 104 -3.07 -14.18 0.84
CA CYS A 104 -2.60 -13.71 2.14
C CYS A 104 -3.44 -14.31 3.29
N GLY A 105 -4.62 -14.82 2.94
CA GLY A 105 -5.67 -15.34 3.81
C GLY A 105 -6.25 -14.28 4.74
N HIS A 106 -7.22 -14.68 5.56
CA HIS A 106 -7.96 -13.74 6.39
C HIS A 106 -7.00 -12.92 7.26
N PRO A 107 -7.04 -11.58 7.29
CA PRO A 107 -6.06 -10.79 8.02
C PRO A 107 -6.22 -10.96 9.54
N ASN A 108 -7.46 -11.11 10.04
CA ASN A 108 -7.73 -11.43 11.44
C ASN A 108 -7.78 -12.96 11.67
N ARG A 109 -6.65 -13.68 11.58
CA ARG A 109 -6.63 -15.16 11.80
C ARG A 109 -6.65 -15.56 13.26
N ASP A 110 -6.05 -14.74 14.12
CA ASP A 110 -5.92 -14.99 15.55
C ASP A 110 -7.15 -14.52 16.36
N GLY A 111 -8.11 -13.85 15.70
CA GLY A 111 -9.29 -13.30 16.35
C GLY A 111 -8.98 -12.07 17.21
N SER A 112 -7.79 -11.48 17.08
CA SER A 112 -7.35 -10.32 17.87
C SER A 112 -8.10 -9.03 17.52
N PHE A 113 -8.64 -8.92 16.31
CA PHE A 113 -9.46 -7.77 15.92
C PHE A 113 -10.89 -7.92 16.47
N ALA A 114 -11.15 -7.21 17.58
CA ALA A 114 -12.44 -7.09 18.23
C ALA A 114 -12.99 -5.66 18.12
N ASN A 115 -14.27 -5.47 18.45
CA ASN A 115 -14.94 -4.15 18.45
C ASN A 115 -14.87 -3.42 17.09
N GLY A 116 -14.92 -4.18 15.99
CA GLY A 116 -14.91 -3.64 14.63
C GLY A 116 -15.35 -4.66 13.57
N HIS A 117 -15.28 -4.24 12.32
CA HIS A 117 -15.69 -5.00 11.14
C HIS A 117 -14.61 -5.00 10.04
N LEU A 118 -14.62 -6.06 9.22
CA LEU A 118 -13.83 -6.21 8.01
C LEU A 118 -14.78 -6.55 6.87
N ASN A 119 -14.96 -5.64 5.91
CA ASN A 119 -16.05 -5.72 4.92
C ASN A 119 -15.69 -6.50 3.64
N GLN A 120 -14.71 -7.41 3.68
CA GLN A 120 -14.15 -8.07 2.50
C GLN A 120 -14.11 -9.60 2.67
N HIS A 121 -14.26 -10.34 1.57
CA HIS A 121 -14.25 -11.81 1.56
C HIS A 121 -13.16 -12.42 0.68
N VAL A 122 -12.41 -11.60 -0.07
CA VAL A 122 -11.33 -12.05 -0.96
C VAL A 122 -10.00 -11.48 -0.47
N PHE A 123 -9.05 -12.36 -0.17
CA PHE A 123 -7.80 -12.05 0.53
C PHE A 123 -6.55 -12.37 -0.29
N SER A 124 -6.68 -12.40 -1.61
CA SER A 124 -5.59 -12.71 -2.54
C SER A 124 -4.99 -11.45 -3.16
N PHE A 125 -3.76 -11.53 -3.65
CA PHE A 125 -3.12 -10.42 -4.35
C PHE A 125 -3.93 -10.00 -5.59
N PRO A 126 -4.04 -8.68 -5.92
CA PRO A 126 -3.58 -7.49 -5.20
C PRO A 126 -4.71 -6.84 -4.39
N ARG A 127 -5.55 -7.62 -3.71
CA ARG A 127 -6.72 -7.09 -3.01
C ARG A 127 -6.32 -6.20 -1.83
N GLU A 128 -7.16 -5.20 -1.62
CA GLU A 128 -7.10 -4.28 -0.50
C GLU A 128 -8.32 -4.50 0.40
N VAL A 129 -8.10 -4.39 1.71
CA VAL A 129 -9.12 -4.49 2.74
C VAL A 129 -9.01 -3.34 3.72
N ASN A 130 -10.15 -3.01 4.34
CA ASN A 130 -10.25 -1.92 5.30
C ASN A 130 -10.90 -2.42 6.58
N PHE A 131 -10.30 -2.06 7.70
CA PHE A 131 -10.85 -2.29 9.03
C PHE A 131 -11.64 -1.07 9.48
N THR A 132 -12.79 -1.30 10.09
CA THR A 132 -13.61 -0.24 10.68
C THR A 132 -13.90 -0.57 12.14
N CYS A 133 -13.78 0.40 13.03
CA CYS A 133 -14.12 0.19 14.44
C CYS A 133 -15.57 0.55 14.72
N ASN A 134 -16.15 -0.11 15.73
CA ASN A 134 -17.47 0.20 16.24
C ASN A 134 -17.49 1.60 16.85
N ARG A 135 -18.69 2.19 16.98
CA ARG A 135 -18.86 3.47 17.66
C ARG A 135 -18.31 3.42 19.08
N GLY A 136 -17.55 4.44 19.47
CA GLY A 136 -16.87 4.49 20.78
C GLY A 136 -15.49 3.85 20.78
N TYR A 137 -15.01 3.37 19.62
CA TYR A 137 -13.65 2.86 19.44
C TYR A 137 -12.96 3.59 18.29
N HIS A 138 -11.64 3.66 18.32
CA HIS A 138 -10.82 4.16 17.22
C HIS A 138 -9.76 3.14 16.81
N LEU A 139 -9.37 3.19 15.53
CA LEU A 139 -8.41 2.27 14.94
C LEU A 139 -6.99 2.68 15.31
N VAL A 140 -6.22 1.72 15.82
CA VAL A 140 -4.79 1.86 16.07
C VAL A 140 -4.06 0.67 15.46
N SER A 141 -2.77 0.83 15.22
CA SER A 141 -1.91 -0.29 14.82
C SER A 141 -1.93 -1.43 15.86
N GLN A 142 -1.24 -2.53 15.54
CA GLN A 142 -1.03 -3.60 16.52
C GLN A 142 -0.23 -3.15 17.75
N ASP A 143 0.71 -2.20 17.60
CA ASP A 143 1.54 -1.64 18.69
C ASP A 143 0.89 -0.47 19.44
N GLY A 144 -0.34 -0.06 19.05
CA GLY A 144 -1.09 1.01 19.70
C GLY A 144 -0.77 2.40 19.18
N THR A 145 0.02 2.53 18.11
CA THR A 145 0.20 3.81 17.40
C THR A 145 -1.11 4.23 16.72
N PRO A 146 -1.59 5.46 16.94
CA PRO A 146 -2.78 5.96 16.27
C PRO A 146 -2.57 5.97 14.76
N TRP A 147 -3.52 5.41 14.04
CA TRP A 147 -3.62 5.58 12.60
C TRP A 147 -4.70 6.60 12.28
N GLU A 148 -4.64 7.18 11.08
CA GLU A 148 -5.81 7.87 10.55
C GLU A 148 -7.02 6.91 10.56
N SER A 149 -8.23 7.45 10.63
CA SER A 149 -9.47 6.67 10.70
C SER A 149 -9.67 5.68 9.54
N TYR A 150 -8.82 5.77 8.51
CA TYR A 150 -8.83 4.94 7.33
C TYR A 150 -7.39 4.57 6.96
N TYR A 151 -7.05 3.29 7.01
CA TYR A 151 -5.75 2.78 6.57
C TYR A 151 -5.93 1.57 5.65
N ARG A 152 -5.20 1.57 4.54
CA ARG A 152 -5.34 0.59 3.46
C ARG A 152 -4.46 -0.62 3.72
N PHE A 153 -5.06 -1.79 3.93
CA PHE A 153 -4.34 -3.06 4.06
C PHE A 153 -4.33 -3.78 2.72
N TYR A 154 -3.17 -4.05 2.16
CA TYR A 154 -3.07 -4.72 0.86
C TYR A 154 -2.33 -6.05 0.98
N CYS A 155 -2.80 -7.04 0.23
CA CYS A 155 -2.13 -8.31 0.09
C CYS A 155 -0.93 -8.11 -0.84
N GLN A 156 0.27 -8.39 -0.34
CA GLN A 156 1.53 -8.16 -1.05
C GLN A 156 1.88 -9.32 -1.99
N ALA A 157 2.82 -9.07 -2.91
CA ALA A 157 3.24 -10.04 -3.91
C ALA A 157 3.99 -11.26 -3.32
N ASP A 158 4.44 -11.17 -2.06
CA ASP A 158 5.04 -12.28 -1.32
C ASP A 158 3.99 -13.20 -0.66
N GLY A 159 2.72 -12.76 -0.62
CA GLY A 159 1.63 -13.47 0.06
C GLY A 159 1.44 -13.07 1.54
N THR A 160 2.01 -11.95 1.97
CA THR A 160 1.80 -11.37 3.31
C THR A 160 0.95 -10.11 3.25
N TRP A 161 0.31 -9.74 4.36
CA TRP A 161 -0.35 -8.45 4.47
C TRP A 161 0.67 -7.33 4.69
N SER A 162 0.38 -6.15 4.14
CA SER A 162 1.24 -4.96 4.28
C SER A 162 1.46 -4.53 5.73
N TYR A 163 0.50 -4.83 6.61
CA TYR A 163 0.57 -4.52 8.04
C TYR A 163 -0.02 -5.65 8.87
N PRO A 164 0.44 -5.82 10.13
CA PRO A 164 -0.21 -6.71 11.08
C PRO A 164 -1.63 -6.24 11.42
N THR A 165 -2.46 -7.17 11.90
CA THR A 165 -3.84 -6.90 12.31
C THR A 165 -3.92 -5.73 13.30
N PRO A 166 -4.73 -4.69 13.02
CA PRO A 166 -4.87 -3.53 13.89
C PRO A 166 -5.73 -3.84 15.11
N LYS A 167 -5.89 -2.85 15.99
CA LYS A 167 -6.77 -2.93 17.16
C LYS A 167 -7.80 -1.81 17.14
N CYS A 168 -8.98 -2.08 17.69
CA CYS A 168 -9.96 -1.07 18.04
C CYS A 168 -9.89 -0.82 19.54
N VAL A 169 -9.46 0.37 19.93
CA VAL A 169 -9.33 0.79 21.33
C VAL A 169 -10.42 1.77 21.70
N GLU A 170 -10.94 1.65 22.93
CA GLU A 170 -12.04 2.49 23.41
C GLU A 170 -11.62 3.97 23.42
N VAL A 171 -12.54 4.83 23.00
CA VAL A 171 -12.36 6.28 23.07
C VAL A 171 -12.60 6.73 24.50
N ILE A 172 -11.53 7.19 25.14
CA ILE A 172 -11.57 7.72 26.50
C ILE A 172 -11.53 9.23 26.44
N CYS A 173 -12.58 9.88 26.93
CA CYS A 173 -12.61 11.33 27.10
C CYS A 173 -11.92 11.72 28.42
N PRO A 174 -11.14 12.81 28.45
CA PRO A 174 -10.70 13.39 29.71
C PRO A 174 -11.92 13.88 30.51
N GLN A 175 -11.73 14.05 31.81
CA GLN A 175 -12.75 14.67 32.64
C GLN A 175 -13.16 16.04 32.06
N PRO A 176 -14.47 16.35 31.98
CA PRO A 176 -14.91 17.66 31.50
C PRO A 176 -14.29 18.78 32.32
N ASN A 177 -14.02 19.91 31.67
CA ASN A 177 -13.52 21.09 32.38
C ASN A 177 -14.56 21.57 33.42
N PRO A 178 -14.13 21.91 34.64
CA PRO A 178 -15.02 22.51 35.63
C PRO A 178 -15.62 23.82 35.12
N ILE A 179 -16.88 24.09 35.48
CA ILE A 179 -17.59 25.34 35.16
C ILE A 179 -17.77 26.12 36.47
N ALA A 180 -17.60 27.45 36.43
CA ALA A 180 -17.77 28.32 37.59
C ALA A 180 -19.18 28.17 38.20
N ASN A 181 -19.25 27.99 39.53
CA ASN A 181 -20.48 27.71 40.28
C ASN A 181 -21.25 26.44 39.82
N GLY A 182 -20.61 25.54 39.05
CA GLY A 182 -21.16 24.25 38.64
C GLY A 182 -20.50 23.07 39.37
N GLN A 183 -21.15 21.90 39.34
CA GLN A 183 -20.63 20.65 39.91
C GLN A 183 -20.60 19.55 38.85
N ILE A 184 -19.51 18.77 38.81
CA ILE A 184 -19.39 17.58 37.97
C ILE A 184 -19.84 16.37 38.77
N ASN A 185 -20.99 15.79 38.42
CA ASN A 185 -21.45 14.53 38.99
C ASN A 185 -20.85 13.38 38.19
N VAL A 186 -19.77 12.77 38.69
CA VAL A 186 -19.13 11.63 38.01
C VAL A 186 -19.95 10.36 38.27
N GLY A 187 -20.62 9.86 37.24
CA GLY A 187 -21.19 8.51 37.26
C GLY A 187 -20.14 7.49 36.83
N THR A 188 -19.93 6.44 37.61
CA THR A 188 -19.14 5.29 37.15
C THR A 188 -19.97 4.45 36.20
N ARG A 189 -19.35 3.96 35.12
CA ARG A 189 -19.98 2.96 34.24
C ARG A 189 -20.25 1.71 35.08
N ARG A 190 -21.51 1.31 35.25
CA ARG A 190 -21.84 0.02 35.85
C ARG A 190 -21.52 -1.06 34.82
N GLU A 191 -20.54 -1.89 35.14
CA GLU A 191 -20.35 -3.17 34.46
C GLU A 191 -21.46 -4.10 34.96
N ASN A 192 -22.38 -4.49 34.06
CA ASN A 192 -23.36 -5.54 34.28
C ASN A 192 -22.85 -6.83 33.63
#